data_AF-A0A9P8I6M2-F1
#
_entry.id   AF-A0A9P8I6M2-F1
#
_cell.length_a   1.000
_cell.length_b   1.000
_cell.length_c   1.000
_cell.angle_alpha   90.00
_cell.angle_beta   90.00
_cell.angle_gamma   90.00
#
_symmetry.space_group_name_H-M   'P 1'
#
loop_
_entity.id
_entity.type
_entity.pdbx_description
1 polymer ?
#
loop_
_entity_poly.entity_id
_entity_poly.type
_entity_poly.pdbx_seq_one_letter_code
_entity_poly.pdbx_strand_id
1 'polypeptide(L)'
;MHSFEEDLGALLAETELSSAAGGGVRWVVVFSPTGCEAMLRSLHLLDPAERAQQKTRKLDRWRTLVATIGPTTRDFLRDKFGFEPDVCAASPNSESLGDGIMRFLEENEC
;
A
#
# COMPACT_ATOMS: atom_id res chain seq x y z
N MET A 1 19.25 -4.01 15.94
CA MET A 1 18.77 -4.27 14.57
C MET A 1 17.27 -4.27 14.68
N HIS A 2 16.61 -3.25 14.13
CA HIS A 2 15.14 -3.23 14.08
C HIS A 2 14.68 -4.14 12.95
N SER A 3 13.52 -4.77 13.12
CA SER A 3 12.87 -5.49 12.03
C SER A 3 12.34 -4.51 10.99
N PHE A 4 12.21 -4.95 9.75
CA PHE A 4 11.59 -4.15 8.68
C PHE A 4 10.20 -3.64 9.07
N GLU A 5 9.43 -4.45 9.83
CA GLU A 5 8.08 -4.08 10.28
C GLU A 5 8.10 -2.90 11.26
N GLU A 6 9.09 -2.86 12.16
CA GLU A 6 9.31 -1.73 13.08
C GLU A 6 9.75 -0.46 12.34
N ASP A 7 10.71 -0.59 11.40
CA ASP A 7 11.20 0.54 10.61
C ASP A 7 10.08 1.14 9.74
N LEU A 8 9.31 0.30 9.05
CA LEU A 8 8.16 0.74 8.27
C LEU A 8 7.07 1.36 9.16
N GLY A 9 6.80 0.77 10.33
CA GLY A 9 5.85 1.31 11.30
C GLY A 9 6.22 2.71 11.78
N ALA A 10 7.51 2.95 12.07
CA ALA A 10 8.02 4.26 12.47
C ALA A 10 7.83 5.31 11.34
N LEU A 11 8.16 4.94 10.09
CA LEU A 11 7.97 5.81 8.92
C LEU A 11 6.49 6.14 8.68
N LEU A 12 5.60 5.17 8.87
CA LEU A 12 4.15 5.38 8.75
C LEU A 12 3.64 6.36 9.83
N ALA A 13 4.11 6.24 11.07
CA ALA A 13 3.74 7.18 12.14
C ALA A 13 4.29 8.60 11.87
N GLU A 14 5.54 8.73 11.43
CA GLU A 14 6.17 10.02 11.11
C GLU A 14 5.45 10.76 9.98
N THR A 15 5.10 10.04 8.92
CA THR A 15 4.42 10.62 7.75
C THR A 15 2.93 10.87 7.99
N GLU A 16 2.30 10.21 8.99
CA GLU A 16 0.95 10.56 9.46
C GLU A 16 0.92 11.89 10.21
N LEU A 17 1.92 12.15 11.07
CA LEU A 17 2.06 13.44 11.75
C LEU A 17 2.29 14.59 10.75
N SER A 18 2.99 14.30 9.64
CA SER A 18 3.28 15.28 8.59
C SER A 18 2.07 15.55 7.67
N SER A 19 1.24 14.55 7.39
CA SER A 19 0.03 14.70 6.55
C SER A 19 -1.16 15.30 7.30
N ALA A 20 -1.16 15.30 8.63
CA ALA A 20 -2.18 15.97 9.45
C ALA A 20 -2.24 17.49 9.27
N ALA A 21 -1.16 18.11 8.76
CA ALA A 21 -1.10 19.55 8.48
C ALA A 21 -1.60 19.95 7.08
N GLY A 22 -1.97 19.00 6.21
CA GLY A 22 -2.56 19.30 4.92
C GLY A 22 -2.51 18.14 3.93
N GLY A 23 -3.67 17.53 3.68
CA GLY A 23 -4.09 16.87 2.42
C GLY A 23 -3.19 15.83 1.74
N GLY A 24 -2.04 15.44 2.31
CA GLY A 24 -1.06 14.62 1.61
C GLY A 24 -1.49 13.16 1.45
N VAL A 25 -1.23 12.60 0.27
CA VAL A 25 -1.37 11.18 -0.05
C VAL A 25 -0.01 10.49 0.07
N ARG A 26 0.06 9.40 0.83
CA ARG A 26 1.24 8.51 0.94
C ARG A 26 1.06 7.30 0.04
N TRP A 27 2.06 6.97 -0.76
CA TRP A 27 2.09 5.75 -1.55
C TRP A 27 3.05 4.73 -0.95
N VAL A 28 2.58 3.50 -0.78
CA VAL A 28 3.40 2.33 -0.47
C VAL A 28 3.49 1.47 -1.72
N VAL A 29 4.70 1.30 -2.24
CA VAL A 29 4.96 0.52 -3.44
C VAL A 29 5.59 -0.81 -3.06
N VAL A 30 4.97 -1.91 -3.50
CA VAL A 30 5.42 -3.27 -3.15
C VAL A 30 5.97 -3.99 -4.38
N PHE A 31 7.19 -4.52 -4.23
CA PHE A 31 7.96 -5.14 -5.31
C PHE A 31 7.98 -6.67 -5.26
N SER A 32 7.59 -7.29 -4.13
CA SER A 32 7.72 -8.73 -3.94
C SER A 32 6.70 -9.32 -2.95
N PRO A 33 6.43 -10.64 -3.04
CA PRO A 33 5.58 -11.36 -2.09
C PRO A 33 5.94 -11.16 -0.60
N THR A 34 7.23 -11.16 -0.26
CA THR A 34 7.67 -10.93 1.13
C THR A 34 7.33 -9.51 1.59
N GLY A 35 7.48 -8.52 0.71
CA GLY A 35 7.09 -7.14 1.01
C GLY A 35 5.59 -6.97 1.22
N CYS A 36 4.76 -7.79 0.56
CA CYS A 36 3.30 -7.76 0.71
C CYS A 36 2.87 -8.07 2.15
N GLU A 37 3.39 -9.15 2.72
CA GLU A 37 3.05 -9.59 4.07
C GLU A 37 3.50 -8.58 5.12
N ALA A 38 4.76 -8.14 5.03
CA ALA A 38 5.33 -7.18 5.96
C ALA A 38 4.58 -5.83 5.92
N MET A 39 4.23 -5.35 4.72
CA MET A 39 3.41 -4.15 4.56
C MET A 39 2.04 -4.30 5.25
N LEU A 40 1.33 -5.42 5.01
CA LEU A 40 -0.01 -5.60 5.58
C LEU A 40 0.03 -5.69 7.12
N ARG A 41 1.09 -6.27 7.69
CA ARG A 41 1.33 -6.27 9.15
C ARG A 41 1.60 -4.85 9.68
N SER A 42 2.50 -4.11 9.05
CA SER A 42 2.83 -2.73 9.47
C SER A 42 1.68 -1.74 9.33
N LEU A 43 0.78 -1.95 8.37
CA LEU A 43 -0.45 -1.16 8.23
C LEU A 43 -1.58 -1.64 9.16
N HIS A 44 -1.34 -2.66 9.99
CA HIS A 44 -2.34 -3.29 10.85
C HIS A 44 -3.60 -3.74 10.09
N LEU A 45 -3.40 -4.25 8.86
CA LEU A 45 -4.48 -4.68 7.97
C LEU A 45 -4.68 -6.20 7.97
N LEU A 46 -3.84 -7.00 8.63
CA LEU A 46 -4.06 -8.44 8.77
C LEU A 46 -4.85 -8.76 10.03
N ASP A 47 -5.84 -9.64 9.89
CA ASP A 47 -6.51 -10.29 11.01
C ASP A 47 -5.71 -11.50 11.55
N PRO A 48 -6.13 -12.12 12.66
CA PRO A 48 -5.47 -13.30 13.21
C PRO A 48 -5.44 -14.53 12.28
N ALA A 49 -6.24 -14.54 11.21
CA ALA A 49 -6.27 -15.58 10.18
C ALA A 49 -5.47 -15.18 8.92
N GLU A 50 -4.63 -14.15 9.02
CA GLU A 50 -3.82 -13.59 7.94
C GLU A 50 -4.65 -13.15 6.71
N ARG A 51 -5.87 -12.66 6.95
CA ARG A 51 -6.70 -12.03 5.90
C ARG A 51 -6.69 -10.52 6.04
N ALA A 52 -6.67 -9.86 4.89
CA ALA A 52 -6.66 -8.41 4.83
C ALA A 52 -8.04 -7.81 5.16
N GLN A 53 -8.08 -6.88 6.10
CA GLN A 53 -9.27 -6.18 6.54
C GLN A 53 -9.50 -4.89 5.75
N GLN A 54 -9.54 -4.93 4.42
CA GLN A 54 -9.65 -3.71 3.59
C GLN A 54 -10.86 -2.80 3.87
N LYS A 55 -11.92 -3.34 4.50
CA LYS A 55 -13.10 -2.55 4.87
C LYS A 55 -12.81 -1.52 5.98
N THR A 56 -11.84 -1.77 6.87
CA THR A 56 -11.44 -0.82 7.93
C THR A 56 -10.64 0.35 7.36
N ARG A 57 -9.92 0.12 6.24
CA ARG A 57 -9.16 1.12 5.48
C ARG A 57 -10.02 2.29 4.96
N LYS A 58 -11.34 2.09 4.82
CA LYS A 58 -12.29 3.16 4.41
C LYS A 58 -12.41 4.31 5.42
N LEU A 59 -11.97 4.15 6.67
CA LEU A 59 -12.02 5.23 7.66
C LEU A 59 -10.88 6.24 7.52
N ASP A 60 -9.78 5.89 6.83
CA ASP A 60 -8.59 6.74 6.61
C ASP A 60 -8.41 7.10 5.13
N ARG A 61 -9.54 7.41 4.49
CA ARG A 61 -9.85 7.07 3.09
C ARG A 61 -8.88 7.57 2.01
N TRP A 62 -7.97 8.52 2.30
CA TRP A 62 -7.07 9.10 1.29
C TRP A 62 -5.61 9.25 1.72
N ARG A 63 -5.18 8.75 2.89
CA ARG A 63 -3.80 9.01 3.35
C ARG A 63 -2.79 7.97 2.95
N THR A 64 -3.14 6.69 2.80
CA THR A 64 -2.19 5.65 2.39
C THR A 64 -2.75 4.80 1.27
N LEU A 65 -2.13 4.88 0.10
CA LEU A 65 -2.43 4.11 -1.11
C LEU A 65 -1.36 3.04 -1.34
N VAL A 66 -1.74 1.91 -1.95
CA VAL A 66 -0.86 0.78 -2.21
C VAL A 66 -0.78 0.52 -3.71
N ALA A 67 0.45 0.49 -4.23
CA ALA A 67 0.73 0.12 -5.61
C ALA A 67 1.60 -1.14 -5.67
N THR A 68 1.36 -2.00 -6.64
CA THR A 68 2.23 -3.16 -6.93
C THR A 68 3.01 -2.94 -8.21
N ILE A 69 4.27 -3.39 -8.22
CA ILE A 69 5.14 -3.27 -9.39
C ILE A 69 4.70 -4.12 -10.60
N GLY A 70 3.77 -5.06 -10.42
CA GLY A 70 3.25 -5.83 -11.53
C GLY A 70 2.21 -6.88 -11.15
N PRO A 71 1.62 -7.55 -12.16
CA PRO A 71 0.51 -8.49 -11.98
C PRO A 71 0.82 -9.65 -11.02
N THR A 72 2.04 -10.19 -11.04
CA THR A 72 2.44 -11.28 -10.16
C THR A 72 2.34 -10.90 -8.68
N THR A 73 2.76 -9.68 -8.32
CA THR A 73 2.71 -9.19 -6.93
C THR A 73 1.28 -8.86 -6.52
N ARG A 74 0.47 -8.29 -7.43
CA ARG A 74 -0.98 -8.09 -7.22
C ARG A 74 -1.69 -9.41 -6.97
N ASP A 75 -1.49 -10.39 -7.84
CA ASP A 75 -2.17 -11.68 -7.74
C ASP A 75 -1.78 -12.39 -6.44
N PHE A 76 -0.52 -12.29 -6.00
CA PHE A 76 -0.13 -12.79 -4.68
C PHE A 76 -0.87 -12.11 -3.52
N LEU A 77 -1.03 -10.78 -3.54
CA LEU A 77 -1.79 -10.03 -2.52
C LEU A 77 -3.24 -10.49 -2.45
N ARG A 78 -3.87 -10.63 -3.62
CA ARG A 78 -5.27 -11.03 -3.72
C ARG A 78 -5.45 -12.48 -3.28
N ASP A 79 -4.65 -13.39 -3.81
CA ASP A 79 -4.88 -14.82 -3.64
C ASP A 79 -4.49 -15.29 -2.23
N LYS A 80 -3.40 -14.74 -1.66
CA LYS A 80 -2.96 -15.08 -0.30
C LYS A 80 -3.78 -14.34 0.76
N PHE A 81 -3.87 -13.02 0.66
CA PHE A 81 -4.41 -12.18 1.75
C PHE A 81 -5.82 -11.68 1.48
N GLY A 82 -6.35 -11.79 0.27
CA GLY A 82 -7.62 -11.16 -0.09
C GLY A 82 -7.52 -9.62 -0.18
N PHE A 83 -6.32 -9.10 -0.43
CA PHE A 83 -6.07 -7.66 -0.55
C PHE A 83 -5.99 -7.23 -2.01
N GLU A 84 -6.83 -6.26 -2.41
CA GLU A 84 -6.73 -5.61 -3.72
C GLU A 84 -5.92 -4.30 -3.64
N PRO A 85 -4.77 -4.16 -4.31
CA PRO A 85 -4.04 -2.89 -4.34
C PRO A 85 -4.80 -1.82 -5.13
N ASP A 86 -4.51 -0.54 -4.85
CA ASP A 86 -5.13 0.59 -5.54
C ASP A 86 -4.59 0.73 -6.97
N VAL A 87 -3.32 0.39 -7.19
CA VAL A 87 -2.66 0.40 -8.51
C VAL A 87 -1.89 -0.88 -8.74
N CYS A 88 -2.00 -1.42 -9.97
CA CYS A 88 -1.12 -2.46 -10.47
C CYS A 88 -0.43 -1.95 -11.75
N ALA A 89 0.90 -1.78 -11.70
CA ALA A 89 1.65 -1.41 -12.89
C ALA A 89 1.55 -2.50 -13.97
N ALA A 90 1.51 -2.09 -15.23
CA ALA A 90 1.45 -3.01 -16.37
C ALA A 90 2.80 -3.69 -16.61
N SER A 91 3.91 -3.00 -16.28
CA SER A 91 5.27 -3.51 -16.38
C SER A 91 6.08 -3.15 -15.13
N PRO A 92 7.10 -3.96 -14.76
CA PRO A 92 7.86 -3.74 -13.55
C PRO A 92 8.96 -2.67 -13.73
N ASN A 93 8.54 -1.46 -14.07
CA ASN A 93 9.41 -0.30 -14.23
C ASN A 93 8.77 0.95 -13.64
N SER A 94 9.59 1.98 -13.42
CA SER A 94 9.17 3.23 -12.78
C SER A 94 8.17 4.03 -13.60
N GLU A 95 8.29 4.01 -14.94
CA GLU A 95 7.38 4.70 -15.85
C GLU A 95 5.96 4.14 -15.74
N SER A 96 5.80 2.83 -15.92
CA SER A 96 4.50 2.17 -15.83
C SER A 96 3.85 2.29 -14.44
N LEU A 97 4.66 2.34 -13.38
CA LEU A 97 4.17 2.59 -12.03
C LEU A 97 3.71 4.04 -11.86
N GLY A 98 4.50 5.00 -12.34
CA GLY A 98 4.16 6.42 -12.33
C GLY A 98 2.87 6.70 -13.10
N ASP A 99 2.73 6.15 -14.30
CA ASP A 99 1.52 6.27 -15.12
C ASP A 99 0.29 5.72 -14.40
N GLY A 100 0.43 4.55 -13.75
CA GLY A 100 -0.66 3.95 -12.99
C GLY A 100 -1.09 4.80 -11.79
N ILE A 101 -0.12 5.40 -11.08
CA ILE A 101 -0.38 6.30 -9.96
C ILE A 101 -1.04 7.60 -10.43
N MET A 102 -0.51 8.24 -11.48
CA MET A 102 -1.08 9.48 -12.03
C MET A 102 -2.51 9.29 -12.48
N ARG A 103 -2.78 8.21 -13.22
CA ARG A 103 -4.13 7.85 -13.65
C ARG A 103 -5.07 7.62 -12.46
N PHE A 104 -4.61 6.94 -11.41
CA PHE A 104 -5.42 6.73 -10.21
C PHE A 104 -5.78 8.07 -9.54
N LEU A 105 -4.84 9.00 -9.43
CA LEU A 105 -5.10 10.31 -8.82
C LEU A 105 -6.09 11.14 -9.65
N GLU A 106 -5.96 11.13 -10.99
CA GLU A 106 -6.89 11.79 -11.91
C GLU A 106 -8.31 11.23 -11.82
N GLU A 107 -8.46 9.90 -11.76
CA GLU A 107 -9.76 9.22 -11.69
C GLU A 107 -10.47 9.41 -10.33
N ASN A 108 -9.73 9.77 -9.26
CA ASN A 108 -10.25 9.81 -7.89
C ASN A 108 -10.27 11.22 -7.24
N GLU A 109 -9.97 12.29 -8.00
CA GLU A 109 -9.99 13.69 -7.53
C GLU A 109 -9.26 13.92 -6.18
N CYS A 110 -8.09 13.31 -5.99
CA CYS A 110 -7.26 13.45 -4.78
C CYS A 110 -6.37 14.70 -4.79
#